data_AF-A0A7X7PWD3-F1
#
_entry.id   AF-A0A7X7PWD3-F1
#
_cell.length_a   1.000
_cell.length_b   1.000
_cell.length_c   1.000
_cell.angle_alpha   90.00
_cell.angle_beta   90.00
_cell.angle_gamma   90.00
#
_symmetry.space_group_name_H-M   'P 1'
#
loop_
_entity.id
_entity.type
_entity.pdbx_description
1 polymer ?
#
loop_
_entity_poly.entity_id
_entity_poly.type
_entity_poly.pdbx_seq_one_letter_code
_entity_poly.pdbx_strand_id
1 'polypeptide(L)'
;EIYAFVPNTVLANLRSYTEPDYEHRYFVDGEIAIADAYVSGAWRTILVGTLGRGGPGVFALDVTNPSSVSLLWEKNGANIPQLGKNIGKPVIAQTSDGDWRVLLGNGPGSTDEDAHLISIRLSDGSVQTHAVGAAGDNGLSAVLARDADGNGIADTAYAGDFKGNLWKFDWRSGTMSVSKLFTAVDANGAAQPITAAPLVGKDPATGTTWVFFGTGQYLHTNDLTDRQVQSWYGIQDTGVLVSGRAELVQRDILAEGTIGDFPVRVIEEGAISDMANKKGWYMDLVSPIHGVEGERMVVPNRFQGTALIGTTRIPDAQDPCRPSGKGFVMAINPFTGARLDRTFFDVSMDGLFTEADMLLVDGVPTIVSGIGMDSSPNNPIFIEDVMQVGLDDGTTKTIKTQGSAVQAQRMSWRELFN
;
A
#
# COMPACT_ATOMS: atom_id res chain seq x y z
N GLU A 1 -6.38 26.46 -15.13
CA GLU A 1 -5.12 26.60 -14.40
C GLU A 1 -5.22 27.69 -13.35
N ILE A 2 -4.93 27.36 -12.09
CA ILE A 2 -5.12 28.26 -10.94
C ILE A 2 -3.80 28.51 -10.18
N TYR A 3 -2.88 27.54 -10.18
CA TYR A 3 -1.54 27.64 -9.59
C TYR A 3 -0.64 26.53 -10.15
N ALA A 4 0.67 26.79 -10.24
CA ALA A 4 1.68 25.79 -10.56
C ALA A 4 2.93 26.02 -9.72
N PHE A 5 3.48 24.95 -9.13
CA PHE A 5 4.76 24.97 -8.43
C PHE A 5 5.79 24.17 -9.22
N VAL A 6 6.96 24.73 -9.42
CA VAL A 6 8.09 24.06 -10.07
C VAL A 6 9.23 23.98 -9.06
N PRO A 7 9.56 22.78 -8.55
CA PRO A 7 10.68 22.61 -7.63
C PRO A 7 11.99 23.09 -8.26
N ASN A 8 12.86 23.68 -7.45
CA ASN A 8 14.13 24.21 -7.93
C ASN A 8 15.00 23.12 -8.58
N THR A 9 14.93 21.90 -8.04
CA THR A 9 15.63 20.72 -8.56
C THR A 9 15.21 20.36 -10.00
N VAL A 10 14.01 20.74 -10.44
CA VAL A 10 13.47 20.47 -11.78
C VAL A 10 13.83 21.57 -12.80
N LEU A 11 13.97 22.83 -12.36
CA LEU A 11 14.13 24.00 -13.23
C LEU A 11 15.26 23.86 -14.27
N ALA A 12 16.42 23.36 -13.85
CA ALA A 12 17.59 23.23 -14.74
C ALA A 12 17.34 22.24 -15.90
N ASN A 13 16.46 21.27 -15.69
CA ASN A 13 16.20 20.19 -16.62
C ASN A 13 15.01 20.48 -17.55
N LEU A 14 14.20 21.52 -17.28
CA LEU A 14 13.05 21.87 -18.13
C LEU A 14 13.45 22.22 -19.57
N ARG A 15 14.69 22.65 -19.81
CA ARG A 15 15.18 22.93 -21.17
C ARG A 15 15.09 21.71 -22.09
N SER A 16 15.17 20.49 -21.54
CA SER A 16 15.18 19.27 -22.36
C SER A 16 13.86 19.07 -23.10
N TYR A 17 12.74 19.63 -22.63
CA TYR A 17 11.45 19.59 -23.34
C TYR A 17 11.48 20.30 -24.69
N THR A 18 12.46 21.17 -24.92
CA THR A 18 12.63 21.89 -26.19
C THR A 18 13.50 21.14 -27.18
N GLU A 19 14.11 20.02 -26.77
CA GLU A 19 14.99 19.21 -27.61
C GLU A 19 14.14 18.31 -28.54
N PRO A 20 14.37 18.31 -29.87
CA PRO A 20 13.58 17.51 -30.81
C PRO A 20 13.65 15.99 -30.58
N ASP A 21 14.72 15.52 -29.95
CA ASP A 21 15.02 14.15 -29.58
C ASP A 21 14.71 13.86 -28.09
N TYR A 22 13.84 14.66 -27.47
CA TYR A 22 13.43 14.47 -26.09
C TYR A 22 12.83 13.07 -25.85
N GLU A 23 13.56 12.25 -25.10
CA GLU A 23 13.01 11.07 -24.45
C GLU A 23 12.33 11.46 -23.15
N HIS A 24 11.11 10.96 -22.91
CA HIS A 24 10.32 11.36 -21.75
C HIS A 24 11.07 11.10 -20.43
N ARG A 25 11.22 12.16 -19.64
CA ARG A 25 11.74 12.12 -18.28
C ARG A 25 10.65 12.53 -17.30
N TYR A 26 10.60 11.80 -16.21
CA TYR A 26 9.80 12.17 -15.05
C TYR A 26 10.44 13.35 -14.32
N PHE A 27 9.63 14.25 -13.77
CA PHE A 27 10.09 15.40 -12.99
C PHE A 27 9.43 15.44 -11.62
N VAL A 28 8.13 15.75 -11.58
CA VAL A 28 7.28 15.63 -10.41
C VAL A 28 6.27 14.54 -10.69
N ASP A 29 6.67 13.29 -10.44
CA ASP A 29 5.87 12.08 -10.67
C ASP A 29 5.50 11.38 -9.35
N GLY A 30 5.78 12.03 -8.23
CA GLY A 30 5.50 11.51 -6.90
C GLY A 30 4.08 11.79 -6.43
N GLU A 31 3.64 11.03 -5.43
CA GLU A 31 2.33 11.26 -4.80
C GLU A 31 2.32 12.54 -3.96
N ILE A 32 1.13 13.15 -3.89
CA ILE A 32 0.87 14.35 -3.09
C ILE A 32 0.08 13.95 -1.84
N ALA A 33 0.51 14.48 -0.69
CA ALA A 33 -0.22 14.40 0.57
C ALA A 33 -0.73 15.79 0.96
N ILE A 34 -1.99 15.88 1.37
CA ILE A 34 -2.59 17.11 1.88
C ILE A 34 -3.18 16.81 3.25
N ALA A 35 -2.87 17.64 4.23
CA ALA A 35 -3.43 17.53 5.58
C ALA A 35 -3.46 18.89 6.27
N ASP A 36 -4.39 19.07 7.20
CA ASP A 36 -4.33 20.18 8.14
C ASP A 36 -3.31 19.87 9.25
N ALA A 37 -2.45 20.83 9.54
CA ALA A 37 -1.39 20.71 10.53
C ALA A 37 -1.29 21.99 11.38
N TYR A 38 -0.94 21.83 12.65
CA TYR A 38 -0.72 22.96 13.55
C TYR A 38 0.75 23.38 13.49
N VAL A 39 1.04 24.47 12.77
CA VAL A 39 2.41 24.93 12.48
C VAL A 39 2.55 26.40 12.85
N SER A 40 3.58 26.71 13.65
CA SER A 40 3.91 28.08 14.09
C SER A 40 2.73 28.81 14.75
N GLY A 41 1.97 28.09 15.58
CA GLY A 41 0.88 28.66 16.39
C GLY A 41 -0.48 28.77 15.68
N ALA A 42 -0.63 28.27 14.45
CA ALA A 42 -1.89 28.29 13.72
C ALA A 42 -2.14 26.98 12.95
N TRP A 43 -3.41 26.64 12.74
CA TRP A 43 -3.81 25.59 11.81
C TRP A 43 -3.60 26.06 10.38
N ARG A 44 -2.99 25.20 9.57
CA ARG A 44 -2.71 25.43 8.14
C ARG A 44 -3.03 24.17 7.35
N THR A 45 -3.49 24.32 6.12
CA THR A 45 -3.61 23.22 5.16
C THR A 45 -2.30 23.11 4.40
N ILE A 46 -1.57 22.01 4.62
CA ILE A 46 -0.25 21.78 4.06
C ILE A 46 -0.33 20.75 2.95
N LEU A 47 0.32 21.04 1.83
CA LEU A 47 0.55 20.12 0.72
C LEU A 47 2.01 19.71 0.72
N VAL A 48 2.27 18.41 0.70
CA VAL A 48 3.61 17.84 0.54
C VAL A 48 3.64 17.03 -0.74
N GLY A 49 4.63 17.28 -1.59
CA GLY A 49 4.84 16.53 -2.84
C GLY A 49 6.26 15.99 -2.91
N THR A 50 6.43 14.89 -3.66
CA THR A 50 7.75 14.33 -3.98
C THR A 50 7.99 14.33 -5.48
N LEU A 51 9.27 14.22 -5.87
CA LEU A 51 9.64 14.12 -7.29
C LEU A 51 9.36 12.73 -7.88
N GLY A 52 9.13 11.71 -7.04
CA GLY A 52 8.86 10.36 -7.50
C GLY A 52 10.01 9.80 -8.35
N ARG A 53 9.67 9.33 -9.55
CA ARG A 53 10.64 8.82 -10.53
C ARG A 53 11.61 9.90 -11.05
N GLY A 54 11.27 11.18 -10.89
CA GLY A 54 12.09 12.30 -11.37
C GLY A 54 13.37 12.54 -10.58
N GLY A 55 13.50 11.96 -9.39
CA GLY A 55 14.73 12.01 -8.59
C GLY A 55 14.49 12.18 -7.10
N PRO A 56 15.56 12.37 -6.32
CA PRO A 56 15.45 12.59 -4.88
C PRO A 56 15.02 14.03 -4.59
N GLY A 57 13.75 14.23 -4.27
CA GLY A 57 13.25 15.53 -3.84
C GLY A 57 11.87 15.48 -3.19
N VAL A 58 11.68 16.37 -2.22
CA VAL A 58 10.45 16.56 -1.45
C VAL A 58 10.28 18.04 -1.13
N PHE A 59 9.05 18.54 -1.18
CA PHE A 59 8.73 19.93 -0.89
C PHE A 59 7.42 20.04 -0.12
N ALA A 60 7.27 21.11 0.65
CA ALA A 60 6.06 21.43 1.39
C ALA A 60 5.57 22.85 1.05
N LEU A 61 4.28 22.96 0.76
CA LEU A 61 3.58 24.21 0.49
C LEU A 61 2.50 24.42 1.55
N ASP A 62 2.31 25.66 1.98
CA ASP A 62 1.09 26.07 2.65
C ASP A 62 0.07 26.49 1.59
N VAL A 63 -1.02 25.72 1.53
CA VAL A 63 -2.14 25.89 0.61
C VAL A 63 -3.43 26.32 1.32
N THR A 64 -3.33 26.79 2.57
CA THR A 64 -4.48 27.27 3.37
C THR A 64 -5.28 28.34 2.62
N ASN A 65 -4.59 29.24 1.92
CA ASN A 65 -5.21 30.18 1.01
C ASN A 65 -4.84 29.82 -0.44
N PRO A 66 -5.78 29.32 -1.25
CA PRO A 66 -5.49 28.93 -2.64
C PRO A 66 -5.09 30.11 -3.53
N SER A 67 -5.42 31.35 -3.14
CA SER A 67 -5.01 32.57 -3.84
C SER A 67 -3.61 33.07 -3.44
N SER A 68 -2.99 32.48 -2.41
CA SER A 68 -1.70 32.91 -1.87
C SER A 68 -0.92 31.71 -1.33
N VAL A 69 -0.69 30.70 -2.17
CA VAL A 69 0.14 29.53 -1.85
C VAL A 69 1.58 29.98 -1.54
N SER A 70 2.18 29.45 -0.47
CA SER A 70 3.54 29.77 -0.07
C SER A 70 4.41 28.52 0.10
N LEU A 71 5.68 28.60 -0.30
CA LEU A 71 6.66 27.53 -0.09
C LEU A 71 7.14 27.57 1.36
N LEU A 72 7.03 26.44 2.06
CA LEU A 72 7.63 26.27 3.39
C LEU A 72 9.09 25.87 3.27
N TRP A 73 9.37 24.81 2.51
CA TRP A 73 10.73 24.33 2.26
C TRP A 73 10.75 23.36 1.06
N GLU A 74 11.94 23.19 0.49
CA GLU A 74 12.30 22.17 -0.50
C GLU A 74 13.56 21.46 -0.01
N LYS A 75 13.61 20.13 -0.16
CA LYS A 75 14.78 19.29 0.15
C LYS A 75 15.03 18.34 -1.01
N ASN A 76 16.30 18.05 -1.28
CA ASN A 76 16.72 17.07 -2.28
C ASN A 76 17.89 16.22 -1.77
N GLY A 77 18.43 15.36 -2.63
CA GLY A 77 19.57 14.49 -2.30
C GLY A 77 20.82 15.22 -1.78
N ALA A 78 21.01 16.51 -2.08
CA ALA A 78 22.12 17.29 -1.53
C ALA A 78 21.87 17.72 -0.07
N ASN A 79 20.61 17.94 0.31
CA ASN A 79 20.23 18.25 1.69
C ASN A 79 20.04 16.99 2.54
N ILE A 80 19.62 15.89 1.91
CA ILE A 80 19.33 14.61 2.54
C ILE A 80 19.98 13.51 1.68
N PRO A 81 21.26 13.16 1.90
CA PRO A 81 21.96 12.14 1.10
C PRO A 81 21.29 10.77 1.08
N GLN A 82 20.55 10.45 2.14
CA GLN A 82 19.73 9.24 2.30
C GLN A 82 18.51 9.22 1.38
N LEU A 83 18.07 10.37 0.86
CA LEU A 83 16.85 10.46 0.05
C LEU A 83 17.12 9.87 -1.34
N GLY A 84 16.34 8.86 -1.71
CA GLY A 84 16.27 8.29 -3.05
C GLY A 84 15.03 8.75 -3.81
N LYS A 85 14.62 7.96 -4.81
CA LYS A 85 13.39 8.18 -5.58
C LYS A 85 12.18 7.77 -4.75
N ASN A 86 11.61 8.70 -4.00
CA ASN A 86 10.45 8.43 -3.15
C ASN A 86 9.18 8.26 -3.99
N ILE A 87 8.76 7.00 -4.18
CA ILE A 87 7.56 6.59 -4.93
C ILE A 87 6.33 6.38 -4.04
N GLY A 88 6.49 6.45 -2.72
CA GLY A 88 5.41 6.24 -1.76
C GLY A 88 4.76 7.56 -1.35
N LYS A 89 3.47 7.52 -1.02
CA LYS A 89 2.78 8.68 -0.45
C LYS A 89 3.44 9.16 0.84
N PRO A 90 3.80 10.45 0.96
CA PRO A 90 4.23 11.03 2.23
C PRO A 90 3.08 10.99 3.26
N VAL A 91 3.43 10.85 4.54
CA VAL A 91 2.46 10.95 5.63
C VAL A 91 2.71 12.22 6.41
N ILE A 92 1.66 13.03 6.60
CA ILE A 92 1.70 14.23 7.45
C ILE A 92 1.02 13.89 8.76
N ALA A 93 1.74 13.94 9.88
CA ALA A 93 1.21 13.59 11.19
C ALA A 93 1.90 14.37 12.31
N GLN A 94 1.19 14.56 13.42
CA GLN A 94 1.82 14.99 14.67
C GLN A 94 2.54 13.80 15.31
N THR A 95 3.74 14.04 15.86
CA THR A 95 4.53 13.05 16.60
C THR A 95 4.60 13.38 18.09
N SER A 96 5.09 12.44 18.90
CA SER A 96 5.12 12.54 20.37
C SER A 96 5.94 13.70 20.94
N ASP A 97 6.80 14.31 20.13
CA ASP A 97 7.54 15.53 20.47
C ASP A 97 6.68 16.81 20.35
N GLY A 98 5.41 16.67 19.93
CA GLY A 98 4.44 17.75 19.79
C GLY A 98 4.46 18.43 18.42
N ASP A 99 5.43 18.10 17.56
CA ASP A 99 5.58 18.71 16.25
C ASP A 99 4.81 17.96 15.17
N TRP A 100 4.39 18.70 14.15
CA TRP A 100 3.90 18.13 12.91
C TRP A 100 5.06 17.84 11.96
N ARG A 101 5.06 16.63 11.41
CA ARG A 101 6.15 16.09 10.61
C ARG A 101 5.64 15.39 9.35
N VAL A 102 6.48 15.40 8.33
CA VAL A 102 6.38 14.53 7.16
C VAL A 102 7.18 13.26 7.45
N LEU A 103 6.54 12.11 7.32
CA LEU A 103 7.17 10.80 7.40
C LEU A 103 7.19 10.18 6.00
N LEU A 104 8.37 9.72 5.56
CA LEU A 104 8.54 9.08 4.27
C LEU A 104 9.64 8.01 4.34
N GLY A 105 9.45 6.91 3.61
CA GLY A 105 10.56 6.01 3.29
C GLY A 105 11.47 6.66 2.26
N ASN A 106 12.77 6.43 2.31
CA ASN A 106 13.68 7.10 1.40
C ASN A 106 13.53 6.68 -0.07
N GLY A 107 12.92 5.53 -0.36
CA GLY A 107 12.87 4.96 -1.71
C GLY A 107 14.23 4.49 -2.21
N PRO A 108 14.27 3.86 -3.40
CA PRO A 108 15.51 3.31 -3.95
C PRO A 108 16.43 4.39 -4.52
N GLY A 109 17.71 4.03 -4.70
CA GLY A 109 18.70 4.91 -5.35
C GLY A 109 19.18 6.06 -4.46
N SER A 110 19.16 5.88 -3.14
CA SER A 110 19.90 6.74 -2.22
C SER A 110 21.41 6.54 -2.37
N THR A 111 22.21 7.51 -1.88
CA THR A 111 23.68 7.45 -2.05
C THR A 111 24.35 6.35 -1.22
N ASP A 112 23.75 6.01 -0.08
CA ASP A 112 24.21 4.96 0.83
C ASP A 112 23.57 3.58 0.55
N GLU A 113 22.61 3.52 -0.38
CA GLU A 113 21.91 2.31 -0.80
C GLU A 113 21.26 1.53 0.36
N ASP A 114 20.94 2.21 1.46
CA ASP A 114 20.30 1.65 2.65
C ASP A 114 18.84 2.13 2.79
N ALA A 115 18.05 1.45 3.63
CA ALA A 115 16.67 1.84 3.88
C ALA A 115 16.59 2.82 5.05
N HIS A 116 15.89 3.94 4.87
CA HIS A 116 15.72 4.96 5.91
C HIS A 116 14.27 5.40 6.05
N LEU A 117 13.80 5.53 7.29
CA LEU A 117 12.68 6.41 7.59
C LEU A 117 13.23 7.83 7.69
N ILE A 118 12.71 8.72 6.87
CA ILE A 118 13.01 10.15 6.91
C ILE A 118 11.82 10.84 7.57
N SER A 119 12.13 11.73 8.52
CA SER A 119 11.19 12.56 9.24
C SER A 119 11.58 14.03 9.04
N ILE A 120 10.66 14.86 8.54
CA ILE A 120 10.92 16.28 8.27
C ILE A 120 9.92 17.12 9.05
N ARG A 121 10.39 17.98 9.95
CA ARG A 121 9.52 18.89 10.71
C ARG A 121 8.91 19.94 9.79
N LEU A 122 7.59 20.15 9.85
CA LEU A 122 6.90 21.08 8.96
C LEU A 122 7.30 22.55 9.18
N SER A 123 7.58 22.95 10.42
CA SER A 123 7.81 24.36 10.77
C SER A 123 9.11 24.95 10.22
N ASP A 124 10.16 24.14 10.12
CA ASP A 124 11.52 24.60 9.77
C ASP A 124 12.24 23.71 8.75
N GLY A 125 11.64 22.58 8.36
CA GLY A 125 12.26 21.62 7.44
C GLY A 125 13.48 20.92 8.03
N SER A 126 13.63 20.88 9.35
CA SER A 126 14.67 20.06 10.01
C SER A 126 14.43 18.58 9.76
N VAL A 127 15.50 17.84 9.49
CA VAL A 127 15.44 16.45 9.02
C VAL A 127 16.03 15.52 10.08
N GLN A 128 15.36 14.41 10.31
CA GLN A 128 15.86 13.25 11.05
C GLN A 128 15.78 12.02 10.15
N THR A 129 16.82 11.20 10.17
CA THR A 129 16.87 9.95 9.41
C THR A 129 17.12 8.79 10.37
N HIS A 130 16.41 7.69 10.14
CA HIS A 130 16.53 6.47 10.93
C HIS A 130 16.82 5.32 9.97
N ALA A 131 18.08 4.88 9.94
CA ALA A 131 18.55 3.77 9.12
C ALA A 131 17.98 2.44 9.61
N VAL A 132 17.58 1.58 8.67
CA VAL A 132 17.08 0.24 8.90
C VAL A 132 17.59 -0.70 7.82
N GLY A 133 17.84 -1.95 8.19
CA GLY A 133 18.27 -2.97 7.23
C GLY A 133 19.78 -2.95 6.99
N ALA A 134 20.15 -3.38 5.78
CA ALA A 134 21.52 -3.45 5.33
C ALA A 134 21.63 -2.80 3.95
N ALA A 135 22.76 -2.13 3.72
CA ALA A 135 23.09 -1.50 2.44
C ALA A 135 23.15 -2.49 1.27
N GLY A 136 23.00 -1.96 0.05
CA GLY A 136 23.18 -2.66 -1.21
C GLY A 136 21.88 -2.70 -2.02
N ASP A 137 21.63 -1.67 -2.81
CA ASP A 137 20.37 -1.42 -3.52
C ASP A 137 19.10 -1.60 -2.67
N ASN A 138 19.09 -1.05 -1.45
CA ASN A 138 17.90 -1.03 -0.59
C ASN A 138 17.23 0.35 -0.59
N GLY A 139 16.04 0.40 0.00
CA GLY A 139 15.26 1.61 0.20
C GLY A 139 14.02 1.28 1.02
N LEU A 140 13.63 2.16 1.92
CA LEU A 140 12.36 2.03 2.64
C LEU A 140 11.23 2.50 1.73
N SER A 141 10.19 1.69 1.62
CA SER A 141 9.03 1.94 0.77
C SER A 141 8.01 2.86 1.46
N ALA A 142 6.80 2.96 0.91
CA ALA A 142 5.74 3.79 1.48
C ALA A 142 5.45 3.45 2.95
N VAL A 143 5.19 4.48 3.76
CA VAL A 143 5.05 4.37 5.21
C VAL A 143 3.59 4.47 5.60
N LEU A 144 3.15 3.66 6.57
CA LEU A 144 1.90 3.85 7.28
C LEU A 144 2.20 4.33 8.71
N ALA A 145 1.77 5.53 9.06
CA ALA A 145 1.77 5.99 10.45
C ALA A 145 0.46 5.59 11.15
N ARG A 146 0.57 5.24 12.43
CA ARG A 146 -0.55 4.80 13.25
C ARG A 146 -0.53 5.50 14.60
N ASP A 147 -1.67 6.10 14.92
CA ASP A 147 -2.09 6.45 16.27
C ASP A 147 -2.68 5.18 16.92
N ALA A 148 -2.04 4.69 17.97
CA ALA A 148 -2.38 3.41 18.60
C ALA A 148 -3.37 3.58 19.76
N ASP A 149 -3.45 4.76 20.39
CA ASP A 149 -4.30 5.06 21.53
C ASP A 149 -5.51 5.96 21.20
N GLY A 150 -5.56 6.52 19.99
CA GLY A 150 -6.67 7.31 19.47
C GLY A 150 -6.63 8.78 19.88
N ASN A 151 -5.47 9.31 20.27
CA ASN A 151 -5.32 10.70 20.75
C ASN A 151 -5.07 11.73 19.62
N GLY A 152 -4.95 11.30 18.36
CA GLY A 152 -4.67 12.13 17.19
C GLY A 152 -3.17 12.32 16.88
N ILE A 153 -2.28 11.71 17.66
CA ILE A 153 -0.83 11.75 17.52
C ILE A 153 -0.37 10.39 17.00
N ALA A 154 0.45 10.39 15.96
CA ALA A 154 1.03 9.15 15.49
C ALA A 154 2.02 8.63 16.54
N ASP A 155 1.94 7.33 16.84
CA ASP A 155 2.75 6.64 17.85
C ASP A 155 3.82 5.76 17.21
N THR A 156 3.44 5.13 16.10
CA THR A 156 4.21 4.11 15.41
C THR A 156 4.11 4.31 13.91
N ALA A 157 5.08 3.77 13.18
CA ALA A 157 4.98 3.61 11.73
C ALA A 157 5.44 2.22 11.30
N TYR A 158 4.89 1.77 10.17
CA TYR A 158 5.20 0.50 9.54
C TYR A 158 5.58 0.73 8.09
N ALA A 159 6.61 0.04 7.63
CA ALA A 159 7.07 0.12 6.25
C ALA A 159 7.80 -1.15 5.85
N GLY A 160 7.68 -1.50 4.57
CA GLY A 160 8.50 -2.52 3.94
C GLY A 160 9.76 -1.94 3.30
N ASP A 161 10.71 -2.79 2.91
CA ASP A 161 11.87 -2.39 2.11
C ASP A 161 12.06 -3.28 0.86
N PHE A 162 12.98 -2.87 -0.02
CA PHE A 162 13.30 -3.61 -1.26
C PHE A 162 14.01 -4.95 -1.02
N LYS A 163 14.43 -5.24 0.22
CA LYS A 163 14.99 -6.54 0.64
C LYS A 163 13.95 -7.41 1.35
N GLY A 164 12.67 -7.03 1.30
CA GLY A 164 11.56 -7.80 1.84
C GLY A 164 11.42 -7.74 3.36
N ASN A 165 12.13 -6.85 4.04
CA ASN A 165 11.94 -6.69 5.48
C ASN A 165 10.73 -5.81 5.79
N LEU A 166 9.94 -6.23 6.78
CA LEU A 166 8.89 -5.42 7.38
C LEU A 166 9.42 -4.79 8.68
N TRP A 167 9.36 -3.47 8.75
CA TRP A 167 9.87 -2.68 9.87
C TRP A 167 8.75 -2.02 10.64
N LYS A 168 8.97 -1.88 11.95
CA LYS A 168 8.20 -1.05 12.87
C LYS A 168 9.10 0.02 13.46
N PHE A 169 8.59 1.23 13.46
CA PHE A 169 9.15 2.41 14.10
C PHE A 169 8.22 2.80 15.23
N ASP A 170 8.74 3.03 16.43
CA ASP A 170 7.96 3.33 17.63
C ASP A 170 8.63 4.45 18.40
N TRP A 171 7.91 5.56 18.58
CA TRP A 171 8.43 6.74 19.27
C TRP A 171 7.57 7.16 20.46
N ARG A 172 6.70 6.29 20.95
CA ARG A 172 5.84 6.57 22.12
C ARG A 172 6.60 6.97 23.38
N SER A 173 7.84 6.51 23.52
CA SER A 173 8.73 6.86 24.63
C SER A 173 9.40 8.23 24.47
N GLY A 174 9.17 8.93 23.36
CA GLY A 174 9.89 10.14 22.95
C GLY A 174 11.22 9.86 22.23
N THR A 175 11.71 8.62 22.24
CA THR A 175 12.88 8.18 21.46
C THR A 175 12.46 7.13 20.45
N MET A 176 12.98 7.23 19.22
CA MET A 176 12.72 6.28 18.16
C MET A 176 13.34 4.90 18.48
N SER A 177 12.49 3.89 18.57
CA SER A 177 12.84 2.47 18.58
C SER A 177 12.48 1.85 17.24
N VAL A 178 13.36 1.00 16.72
CA VAL A 178 13.14 0.29 15.45
C VAL A 178 13.18 -1.21 15.71
N SER A 179 12.22 -1.95 15.15
CA SER A 179 12.15 -3.40 15.22
C SER A 179 11.83 -4.00 13.85
N LYS A 180 12.55 -5.06 13.48
CA LYS A 180 12.17 -5.89 12.33
C LYS A 180 11.08 -6.88 12.75
N LEU A 181 9.96 -6.88 12.05
CA LEU A 181 8.83 -7.77 12.33
C LEU A 181 8.87 -9.04 11.51
N PHE A 182 9.35 -8.97 10.25
CA PHE A 182 9.39 -10.10 9.34
C PHE A 182 10.40 -9.87 8.20
N THR A 183 10.84 -10.94 7.53
CA THR A 183 11.55 -10.88 6.24
C THR A 183 10.81 -11.80 5.26
N ALA A 184 10.21 -11.21 4.23
CA ALA A 184 9.51 -11.88 3.16
C ALA A 184 10.49 -12.50 2.17
N VAL A 185 10.39 -13.81 2.00
CA VAL A 185 11.17 -14.61 1.05
C VAL A 185 10.23 -15.57 0.35
N ASP A 186 10.54 -15.92 -0.90
CA ASP A 186 9.85 -16.99 -1.61
C ASP A 186 10.24 -18.38 -1.06
N ALA A 187 9.66 -19.44 -1.63
CA ALA A 187 9.94 -20.82 -1.22
C ALA A 187 11.41 -21.23 -1.39
N ASN A 188 12.17 -20.55 -2.25
CA ASN A 188 13.61 -20.79 -2.46
C ASN A 188 14.49 -19.94 -1.55
N GLY A 189 13.90 -19.11 -0.69
CA GLY A 189 14.62 -18.20 0.20
C GLY A 189 15.09 -16.90 -0.46
N ALA A 190 14.65 -16.60 -1.69
CA ALA A 190 14.97 -15.32 -2.33
C ALA A 190 14.06 -14.22 -1.77
N ALA A 191 14.65 -13.07 -1.44
CA ALA A 191 13.92 -11.92 -0.89
C ALA A 191 12.82 -11.45 -1.85
N GLN A 192 11.68 -11.06 -1.28
CA GLN A 192 10.53 -10.52 -2.02
C GLN A 192 10.35 -9.03 -1.64
N PRO A 193 10.60 -8.07 -2.54
CA PRO A 193 10.49 -6.64 -2.23
C PRO A 193 9.10 -6.27 -1.70
N ILE A 194 9.02 -5.33 -0.76
CA ILE A 194 7.74 -4.77 -0.30
C ILE A 194 7.70 -3.30 -0.73
N THR A 195 6.90 -2.97 -1.74
CA THR A 195 6.85 -1.61 -2.33
C THR A 195 5.62 -0.80 -1.91
N ALA A 196 4.49 -1.46 -1.66
CA ALA A 196 3.29 -0.82 -1.14
C ALA A 196 3.40 -0.53 0.35
N ALA A 197 2.68 0.49 0.82
CA ALA A 197 2.52 0.74 2.26
C ALA A 197 1.80 -0.46 2.89
N PRO A 198 2.30 -1.00 4.02
CA PRO A 198 1.53 -1.97 4.79
C PRO A 198 0.22 -1.37 5.30
N LEU A 199 -0.78 -2.21 5.52
CA LEU A 199 -2.01 -1.86 6.23
C LEU A 199 -1.98 -2.46 7.63
N VAL A 200 -2.35 -1.67 8.64
CA VAL A 200 -2.41 -2.14 10.02
C VAL A 200 -3.86 -2.19 10.49
N GLY A 201 -4.24 -3.30 11.12
CA GLY A 201 -5.56 -3.50 11.72
C GLY A 201 -5.44 -4.12 13.10
N LYS A 202 -6.51 -4.02 13.90
CA LYS A 202 -6.61 -4.70 15.19
C LYS A 202 -7.65 -5.80 15.07
N ASP A 203 -7.29 -7.00 15.49
CA ASP A 203 -8.24 -8.09 15.61
C ASP A 203 -9.25 -7.73 16.73
N PRO A 204 -10.55 -7.58 16.42
CA PRO A 204 -11.54 -7.23 17.42
C PRO A 204 -11.78 -8.34 18.46
N ALA A 205 -11.47 -9.60 18.14
CA ALA A 205 -11.65 -10.73 19.05
C ALA A 205 -10.51 -10.84 20.07
N THR A 206 -9.27 -10.64 19.63
CA THR A 206 -8.07 -10.82 20.49
C THR A 206 -7.42 -9.52 20.94
N GLY A 207 -7.69 -8.41 20.25
CA GLY A 207 -7.00 -7.14 20.44
C GLY A 207 -5.58 -7.11 19.86
N THR A 208 -5.15 -8.16 19.17
CA THR A 208 -3.82 -8.25 18.57
C THR A 208 -3.70 -7.28 17.39
N THR A 209 -2.55 -6.61 17.26
CA THR A 209 -2.27 -5.78 16.09
C THR A 209 -1.76 -6.66 14.96
N TRP A 210 -2.31 -6.48 13.77
CA TRP A 210 -1.94 -7.19 12.55
C TRP A 210 -1.44 -6.24 11.49
N VAL A 211 -0.43 -6.65 10.75
CA VAL A 211 0.17 -5.93 9.63
C VAL A 211 -0.01 -6.75 8.36
N PHE A 212 -0.73 -6.19 7.39
CA PHE A 212 -1.07 -6.79 6.11
C PHE A 212 -0.27 -6.11 5.01
N PHE A 213 0.38 -6.91 4.16
CA PHE A 213 1.16 -6.39 3.04
C PHE A 213 1.33 -7.47 1.99
N GLY A 214 1.41 -7.05 0.74
CA GLY A 214 1.83 -7.92 -0.35
C GLY A 214 3.22 -7.58 -0.84
N THR A 215 3.85 -8.51 -1.55
CA THR A 215 5.19 -8.33 -2.10
C THR A 215 5.18 -8.11 -3.61
N GLY A 216 6.28 -7.57 -4.08
CA GLY A 216 6.62 -7.34 -5.48
C GLY A 216 7.02 -5.90 -5.75
N GLN A 217 7.50 -5.68 -6.98
CA GLN A 217 7.85 -4.37 -7.51
C GLN A 217 7.39 -4.23 -8.95
N TYR A 218 7.11 -2.99 -9.36
CA TYR A 218 6.69 -2.64 -10.72
C TYR A 218 7.17 -1.22 -11.07
N LEU A 219 8.49 -1.07 -11.07
CA LEU A 219 9.20 0.22 -11.17
C LEU A 219 10.17 0.28 -12.34
N HIS A 220 10.70 -0.86 -12.77
CA HIS A 220 11.70 -1.01 -13.82
C HIS A 220 11.18 -1.85 -14.97
N THR A 221 11.75 -1.69 -16.16
CA THR A 221 11.37 -2.49 -17.34
C THR A 221 11.59 -4.00 -17.12
N ASN A 222 12.60 -4.38 -16.34
CA ASN A 222 12.86 -5.79 -16.00
C ASN A 222 11.76 -6.41 -15.14
N ASP A 223 10.97 -5.59 -14.43
CA ASP A 223 9.86 -6.08 -13.61
C ASP A 223 8.74 -6.67 -14.48
N LEU A 224 8.67 -6.29 -15.77
CA LEU A 224 7.67 -6.80 -16.71
C LEU A 224 7.89 -8.27 -17.09
N THR A 225 9.12 -8.77 -16.97
CA THR A 225 9.49 -10.15 -17.34
C THR A 225 9.88 -10.99 -16.13
N ASP A 226 10.09 -10.38 -14.97
CA ASP A 226 10.33 -11.10 -13.71
C ASP A 226 9.10 -11.93 -13.33
N ARG A 227 9.33 -13.23 -13.08
CA ARG A 227 8.31 -14.20 -12.68
C ARG A 227 8.56 -14.77 -11.29
N GLN A 228 9.38 -14.13 -10.45
CA GLN A 228 9.50 -14.52 -9.05
C GLN A 228 8.11 -14.60 -8.42
N VAL A 229 7.83 -15.73 -7.74
CA VAL A 229 6.59 -15.89 -6.99
C VAL A 229 6.55 -14.84 -5.89
N GLN A 230 5.53 -13.98 -5.91
CA GLN A 230 5.25 -13.03 -4.84
C GLN A 230 4.16 -13.57 -3.93
N SER A 231 3.97 -12.92 -2.78
CA SER A 231 3.08 -13.44 -1.75
C SER A 231 2.33 -12.31 -1.04
N TRP A 232 1.15 -12.64 -0.52
CA TRP A 232 0.36 -11.81 0.36
C TRP A 232 0.49 -12.31 1.80
N TYR A 233 0.76 -11.40 2.74
CA TYR A 233 0.99 -11.73 4.15
C TYR A 233 0.05 -11.00 5.09
N GLY A 234 -0.28 -11.66 6.19
CA GLY A 234 -0.81 -11.05 7.41
C GLY A 234 0.03 -11.48 8.60
N ILE A 235 0.69 -10.53 9.28
CA ILE A 235 1.64 -10.79 10.36
C ILE A 235 1.13 -10.17 11.66
N GLN A 236 1.14 -10.93 12.76
CA GLN A 236 0.83 -10.42 14.09
C GLN A 236 2.00 -9.61 14.65
N ASP A 237 1.78 -8.34 14.94
CA ASP A 237 2.72 -7.50 15.67
C ASP A 237 2.55 -7.73 17.18
N THR A 238 3.40 -8.61 17.71
CA THR A 238 3.57 -8.87 19.15
C THR A 238 4.84 -8.19 19.71
N GLY A 239 5.50 -7.35 18.91
CA GLY A 239 6.81 -6.78 19.23
C GLY A 239 7.98 -7.77 19.12
N VAL A 240 7.75 -8.99 18.64
CA VAL A 240 8.77 -10.03 18.46
C VAL A 240 8.87 -10.37 16.98
N LEU A 241 10.10 -10.57 16.50
CA LEU A 241 10.38 -11.02 15.13
C LEU A 241 9.66 -12.35 14.85
N VAL A 242 8.90 -12.39 13.75
CA VAL A 242 8.39 -13.63 13.17
C VAL A 242 9.50 -14.24 12.32
N SER A 243 9.95 -15.44 12.68
CA SER A 243 11.22 -15.99 12.18
C SER A 243 11.16 -16.47 10.72
N GLY A 244 9.96 -16.69 10.19
CA GLY A 244 9.76 -17.13 8.81
C GLY A 244 8.41 -17.82 8.59
N ARG A 245 8.21 -18.33 7.37
CA ARG A 245 6.94 -18.95 6.92
C ARG A 245 6.47 -20.13 7.78
N ALA A 246 7.37 -20.84 8.45
CA ALA A 246 6.99 -21.97 9.33
C ALA A 246 6.12 -21.54 10.53
N GLU A 247 6.23 -20.29 10.98
CA GLU A 247 5.40 -19.71 12.04
C GLU A 247 4.04 -19.20 11.53
N LEU A 248 3.81 -19.27 10.23
CA LEU A 248 2.61 -18.81 9.55
C LEU A 248 1.76 -20.01 9.09
N VAL A 249 0.51 -19.73 8.76
CA VAL A 249 -0.36 -20.66 8.02
C VAL A 249 -0.28 -20.32 6.54
N GLN A 250 -0.07 -21.33 5.71
CA GLN A 250 -0.15 -21.19 4.26
C GLN A 250 -1.62 -21.19 3.83
N ARG A 251 -1.93 -20.36 2.83
CA ARG A 251 -3.20 -20.35 2.10
C ARG A 251 -2.92 -20.45 0.62
N ASP A 252 -3.78 -21.17 -0.08
CA ASP A 252 -3.66 -21.36 -1.53
C ASP A 252 -4.84 -20.76 -2.29
N ILE A 253 -4.56 -20.41 -3.55
CA ILE A 253 -5.59 -20.15 -4.55
C ILE A 253 -6.08 -21.51 -5.04
N LEU A 254 -7.28 -21.92 -4.63
CA LEU A 254 -7.81 -23.25 -4.89
C LEU A 254 -8.28 -23.44 -6.34
N ALA A 255 -8.99 -22.44 -6.86
CA ALA A 255 -9.59 -22.53 -8.18
C ALA A 255 -9.68 -21.16 -8.84
N GLU A 256 -9.70 -21.18 -10.17
CA GLU A 256 -10.03 -20.04 -11.01
C GLU A 256 -11.07 -20.49 -12.04
N GLY A 257 -11.86 -19.55 -12.54
CA GLY A 257 -12.90 -19.83 -13.53
C GLY A 257 -13.51 -18.56 -14.07
N THR A 258 -14.70 -18.67 -14.65
CA THR A 258 -15.44 -17.53 -15.20
C THR A 258 -16.90 -17.63 -14.80
N ILE A 259 -17.47 -16.51 -14.31
CA ILE A 259 -18.90 -16.35 -14.07
C ILE A 259 -19.34 -15.09 -14.82
N GLY A 260 -20.26 -15.24 -15.77
CA GLY A 260 -20.60 -14.15 -16.69
C GLY A 260 -19.37 -13.68 -17.46
N ASP A 261 -19.08 -12.38 -17.39
CA ASP A 261 -17.92 -11.75 -18.01
C ASP A 261 -16.71 -11.62 -17.06
N PHE A 262 -16.82 -12.11 -15.83
CA PHE A 262 -15.76 -11.97 -14.83
C PHE A 262 -14.93 -13.25 -14.73
N PRO A 263 -13.61 -13.17 -14.96
CA PRO A 263 -12.70 -14.15 -14.38
C PRO A 263 -12.86 -14.10 -12.87
N VAL A 264 -12.92 -15.25 -12.22
CA VAL A 264 -13.12 -15.35 -10.76
C VAL A 264 -12.08 -16.28 -10.15
N ARG A 265 -11.80 -16.05 -8.87
CA ARG A 265 -10.82 -16.81 -8.10
C ARG A 265 -11.42 -17.24 -6.76
N VAL A 266 -11.15 -18.47 -6.36
CA VAL A 266 -11.53 -19.04 -5.05
C VAL A 266 -10.27 -19.27 -4.23
N ILE A 267 -10.24 -18.71 -3.03
CA ILE A 267 -9.18 -18.92 -2.05
C ILE A 267 -9.59 -20.04 -1.09
N GLU A 268 -8.59 -20.71 -0.52
CA GLU A 268 -8.79 -21.76 0.48
C GLU A 268 -9.69 -21.33 1.64
N GLU A 269 -10.50 -22.28 2.12
CA GLU A 269 -11.21 -22.11 3.39
C GLU A 269 -10.24 -22.22 4.57
N GLY A 270 -10.57 -21.56 5.67
CA GLY A 270 -9.77 -21.62 6.87
C GLY A 270 -10.54 -21.12 8.07
N ALA A 271 -10.15 -21.62 9.22
CA ALA A 271 -10.79 -21.31 10.48
C ALA A 271 -9.85 -20.53 11.41
N ILE A 272 -10.42 -19.84 12.40
CA ILE A 272 -9.64 -19.16 13.44
C ILE A 272 -8.78 -20.16 14.22
N SER A 273 -9.22 -21.41 14.35
CA SER A 273 -8.44 -22.50 14.97
C SER A 273 -7.11 -22.77 14.27
N ASP A 274 -7.00 -22.49 12.97
CA ASP A 274 -5.75 -22.68 12.22
C ASP A 274 -4.66 -21.72 12.71
N MET A 275 -5.07 -20.58 13.27
CA MET A 275 -4.16 -19.58 13.84
C MET A 275 -3.63 -19.97 15.23
N ALA A 276 -4.06 -21.10 15.79
CA ALA A 276 -3.57 -21.56 17.09
C ALA A 276 -2.05 -21.76 17.04
N ASN A 277 -1.32 -21.04 17.91
CA ASN A 277 0.14 -21.02 17.97
C ASN A 277 0.84 -20.52 16.69
N LYS A 278 0.11 -19.83 15.81
CA LYS A 278 0.66 -19.20 14.60
C LYS A 278 0.70 -17.70 14.79
N LYS A 279 1.66 -17.07 14.11
CA LYS A 279 1.89 -15.61 14.18
C LYS A 279 1.38 -14.88 12.95
N GLY A 280 0.55 -15.54 12.13
CA GLY A 280 0.00 -14.98 10.92
C GLY A 280 -0.26 -16.00 9.82
N TRP A 281 -0.41 -15.50 8.61
CA TRP A 281 -0.64 -16.29 7.40
C TRP A 281 0.14 -15.71 6.20
N TYR A 282 0.33 -16.54 5.18
CA TYR A 282 0.78 -16.11 3.86
C TYR A 282 0.03 -16.84 2.76
N MET A 283 0.00 -16.24 1.58
CA MET A 283 -0.54 -16.82 0.36
C MET A 283 0.41 -16.52 -0.79
N ASP A 284 0.91 -17.57 -1.43
CA ASP A 284 1.70 -17.41 -2.65
C ASP A 284 0.77 -17.11 -3.83
N LEU A 285 1.10 -16.10 -4.63
CA LEU A 285 0.30 -15.66 -5.77
C LEU A 285 0.62 -16.53 -6.99
N VAL A 286 0.08 -17.75 -6.97
CA VAL A 286 0.26 -18.75 -8.02
C VAL A 286 -1.11 -19.21 -8.50
N SER A 287 -1.37 -19.06 -9.80
CA SER A 287 -2.63 -19.53 -10.40
C SER A 287 -2.64 -21.06 -10.44
N PRO A 288 -3.73 -21.72 -10.02
CA PRO A 288 -3.88 -23.17 -10.17
C PRO A 288 -4.05 -23.60 -11.64
N ILE A 289 -4.36 -22.65 -12.54
CA ILE A 289 -4.55 -22.91 -13.98
C ILE A 289 -3.30 -22.55 -14.78
N HIS A 290 -2.71 -21.38 -14.51
CA HIS A 290 -1.63 -20.81 -15.31
C HIS A 290 -0.24 -20.97 -14.67
N GLY A 291 -0.18 -21.38 -13.41
CA GLY A 291 1.06 -21.52 -12.65
C GLY A 291 1.69 -20.17 -12.30
N VAL A 292 3.01 -20.06 -12.45
CA VAL A 292 3.79 -18.89 -12.05
C VAL A 292 3.78 -17.83 -13.16
N GLU A 293 3.02 -16.76 -12.94
CA GLU A 293 2.84 -15.65 -13.89
C GLU A 293 3.56 -14.37 -13.45
N GLY A 294 4.24 -14.35 -12.29
CA GLY A 294 4.82 -13.13 -11.73
C GLY A 294 3.78 -12.16 -11.17
N GLU A 295 2.61 -12.67 -10.76
CA GLU A 295 1.57 -11.93 -10.05
C GLU A 295 2.14 -11.26 -8.79
N ARG A 296 1.79 -10.00 -8.54
CA ARG A 296 2.37 -9.19 -7.46
C ARG A 296 1.44 -8.14 -6.91
N MET A 297 1.71 -7.67 -5.69
CA MET A 297 0.94 -6.64 -5.01
C MET A 297 1.79 -5.38 -4.79
N VAL A 298 1.54 -4.37 -5.62
CA VAL A 298 2.29 -3.10 -5.62
C VAL A 298 1.41 -1.91 -5.23
N VAL A 299 0.18 -2.18 -4.77
CA VAL A 299 -0.72 -1.18 -4.19
C VAL A 299 -1.13 -1.60 -2.77
N PRO A 300 -1.36 -0.65 -1.85
CA PRO A 300 -1.69 -0.97 -0.46
C PRO A 300 -2.99 -1.78 -0.31
N ASN A 301 -3.02 -2.68 0.67
CA ASN A 301 -4.27 -3.30 1.09
C ASN A 301 -5.21 -2.27 1.71
N ARG A 302 -6.51 -2.57 1.75
CA ARG A 302 -7.50 -1.78 2.48
C ARG A 302 -8.54 -2.65 3.15
N PHE A 303 -9.21 -2.11 4.17
CA PHE A 303 -10.41 -2.75 4.72
C PHE A 303 -11.66 -2.28 3.98
N GLN A 304 -12.61 -3.20 3.80
CA GLN A 304 -14.00 -2.90 3.48
C GLN A 304 -14.88 -3.68 4.46
N GLY A 305 -15.38 -3.01 5.49
CA GLY A 305 -16.04 -3.69 6.60
C GLY A 305 -15.09 -4.64 7.32
N THR A 306 -15.47 -5.91 7.41
CA THR A 306 -14.65 -6.99 7.99
C THR A 306 -13.73 -7.68 6.98
N ALA A 307 -13.80 -7.33 5.69
CA ALA A 307 -13.00 -7.94 4.65
C ALA A 307 -11.69 -7.17 4.46
N LEU A 308 -10.62 -7.92 4.21
CA LEU A 308 -9.35 -7.40 3.74
C LEU A 308 -9.34 -7.45 2.21
N ILE A 309 -9.17 -6.29 1.59
CA ILE A 309 -9.12 -6.14 0.15
C ILE A 309 -7.66 -6.06 -0.29
N GLY A 310 -7.31 -6.93 -1.24
CA GLY A 310 -6.02 -6.96 -1.90
C GLY A 310 -6.18 -6.78 -3.40
N THR A 311 -5.25 -6.08 -4.02
CA THR A 311 -5.23 -5.89 -5.47
C THR A 311 -3.88 -6.34 -6.00
N THR A 312 -3.91 -7.22 -6.99
CA THR A 312 -2.72 -7.76 -7.64
C THR A 312 -2.65 -7.32 -9.09
N ARG A 313 -1.43 -7.33 -9.62
CA ARG A 313 -1.13 -7.12 -11.02
C ARG A 313 -0.30 -8.29 -11.52
N ILE A 314 -0.57 -8.71 -12.74
CA ILE A 314 0.15 -9.74 -13.48
C ILE A 314 0.72 -9.03 -14.71
N PRO A 315 2.01 -8.68 -14.68
CA PRO A 315 2.66 -8.05 -15.82
C PRO A 315 2.58 -8.92 -17.07
N ASP A 316 2.33 -8.28 -18.22
CA ASP A 316 2.46 -8.92 -19.52
C ASP A 316 3.37 -8.08 -20.41
N ALA A 317 4.55 -8.63 -20.74
CA ALA A 317 5.52 -8.00 -21.63
C ALA A 317 5.40 -8.50 -23.09
N GLN A 318 4.51 -9.46 -23.36
CA GLN A 318 4.45 -10.20 -24.62
C GLN A 318 3.22 -9.84 -25.46
N ASP A 319 2.12 -9.39 -24.84
CA ASP A 319 0.93 -8.96 -25.57
C ASP A 319 0.96 -7.44 -25.88
N PRO A 320 1.31 -7.03 -27.12
CA PRO A 320 1.30 -5.62 -27.51
C PRO A 320 -0.10 -5.00 -27.54
N CYS A 321 -1.17 -5.82 -27.54
CA CYS A 321 -2.55 -5.38 -27.48
C CYS A 321 -3.04 -5.23 -26.03
N ARG A 322 -2.34 -5.82 -25.05
CA ARG A 322 -2.61 -5.69 -23.61
C ARG A 322 -1.36 -5.26 -22.84
N PRO A 323 -0.74 -4.11 -23.21
CA PRO A 323 0.49 -3.65 -22.56
C PRO A 323 0.28 -3.32 -21.07
N SER A 324 -0.98 -3.15 -20.64
CA SER A 324 -1.36 -2.87 -19.27
C SER A 324 -1.50 -4.12 -18.38
N GLY A 325 -1.19 -5.33 -18.89
CA GLY A 325 -1.24 -6.57 -18.10
C GLY A 325 -2.66 -6.97 -17.68
N LYS A 326 -2.78 -7.79 -16.63
CA LYS A 326 -4.06 -8.21 -16.01
C LYS A 326 -3.92 -8.19 -14.50
N GLY A 327 -4.96 -8.54 -13.74
CA GLY A 327 -4.84 -8.66 -12.28
C GLY A 327 -6.13 -9.01 -11.59
N PHE A 328 -6.09 -9.12 -10.26
CA PHE A 328 -7.27 -9.45 -9.46
C PHE A 328 -7.52 -8.41 -8.37
N VAL A 329 -8.79 -8.24 -8.03
CA VAL A 329 -9.21 -7.68 -6.74
C VAL A 329 -9.75 -8.82 -5.90
N MET A 330 -9.17 -9.04 -4.72
CA MET A 330 -9.47 -10.14 -3.82
C MET A 330 -10.02 -9.61 -2.50
N ALA A 331 -10.96 -10.35 -1.92
CA ALA A 331 -11.55 -10.10 -0.62
C ALA A 331 -11.44 -11.36 0.25
N ILE A 332 -10.71 -11.26 1.36
CA ILE A 332 -10.46 -12.37 2.29
C ILE A 332 -10.73 -11.97 3.73
N ASN A 333 -10.77 -12.96 4.62
CA ASN A 333 -10.76 -12.71 6.04
C ASN A 333 -9.34 -12.27 6.49
N PRO A 334 -9.18 -11.05 7.07
CA PRO A 334 -7.87 -10.56 7.49
C PRO A 334 -7.17 -11.46 8.51
N PHE A 335 -7.90 -12.11 9.40
CA PHE A 335 -7.32 -12.78 10.57
C PHE A 335 -7.08 -14.28 10.34
N THR A 336 -7.57 -14.84 9.23
CA THR A 336 -7.29 -16.23 8.83
C THR A 336 -6.56 -16.36 7.51
N GLY A 337 -6.55 -15.30 6.68
CA GLY A 337 -6.00 -15.33 5.32
C GLY A 337 -6.87 -16.11 4.31
N ALA A 338 -7.99 -16.66 4.76
CA ALA A 338 -8.85 -17.55 3.99
C ALA A 338 -10.01 -16.80 3.32
N ARG A 339 -10.76 -17.51 2.46
CA ARG A 339 -11.99 -16.97 1.85
C ARG A 339 -12.98 -16.49 2.93
N LEU A 340 -13.82 -15.54 2.54
CA LEU A 340 -14.94 -15.10 3.36
C LEU A 340 -16.01 -16.20 3.47
N ASP A 341 -16.79 -16.15 4.55
CA ASP A 341 -17.94 -17.02 4.83
C ASP A 341 -19.24 -16.53 4.15
N ARG A 342 -19.14 -15.53 3.29
CA ARG A 342 -20.24 -14.92 2.54
C ARG A 342 -19.79 -14.52 1.14
N THR A 343 -20.73 -14.51 0.19
CA THR A 343 -20.54 -13.95 -1.16
C THR A 343 -20.24 -12.46 -1.06
N PHE A 344 -19.04 -12.05 -1.46
CA PHE A 344 -18.66 -10.63 -1.38
C PHE A 344 -18.90 -9.86 -2.69
N PHE A 345 -18.76 -10.51 -3.84
CA PHE A 345 -18.89 -9.87 -5.16
C PHE A 345 -20.19 -10.33 -5.83
N ASP A 346 -20.98 -9.38 -6.32
CA ASP A 346 -22.12 -9.65 -7.23
C ASP A 346 -21.59 -9.79 -8.66
N VAL A 347 -21.03 -10.96 -8.97
CA VAL A 347 -20.42 -11.26 -10.27
C VAL A 347 -21.47 -11.63 -11.32
N SER A 348 -22.67 -12.03 -10.89
CA SER A 348 -23.81 -12.27 -11.77
C SER A 348 -24.48 -10.98 -12.26
N MET A 349 -24.21 -9.85 -11.59
CA MET A 349 -24.74 -8.51 -11.87
C MET A 349 -26.27 -8.40 -11.73
N ASP A 350 -26.87 -9.24 -10.88
CA ASP A 350 -28.33 -9.24 -10.65
C ASP A 350 -28.74 -8.40 -9.42
N GLY A 351 -27.76 -7.84 -8.70
CA GLY A 351 -27.96 -7.03 -7.50
C GLY A 351 -28.16 -7.83 -6.22
N LEU A 352 -28.14 -9.16 -6.30
CA LEU A 352 -28.27 -10.11 -5.20
C LEU A 352 -26.92 -10.78 -4.91
N PHE A 353 -26.84 -11.51 -3.80
CA PHE A 353 -25.63 -12.23 -3.38
C PHE A 353 -26.04 -13.68 -3.12
N THR A 354 -26.01 -14.51 -4.17
CA THR A 354 -26.58 -15.87 -4.16
C THR A 354 -25.57 -16.90 -4.66
N GLU A 355 -26.02 -18.14 -4.87
CA GLU A 355 -25.21 -19.18 -5.53
C GLU A 355 -24.88 -18.83 -6.99
N ALA A 356 -25.62 -17.91 -7.63
CA ALA A 356 -25.29 -17.42 -8.96
C ALA A 356 -23.93 -16.68 -9.02
N ASP A 357 -23.44 -16.22 -7.87
CA ASP A 357 -22.15 -15.54 -7.72
C ASP A 357 -21.02 -16.48 -7.27
N MET A 358 -21.31 -17.79 -7.16
CA MET A 358 -20.37 -18.79 -6.69
C MET A 358 -19.81 -19.62 -7.85
N LEU A 359 -18.55 -20.03 -7.72
CA LEU A 359 -17.90 -20.93 -8.67
C LEU A 359 -18.14 -22.38 -8.26
N LEU A 360 -18.48 -23.24 -9.21
CA LEU A 360 -18.51 -24.69 -8.95
C LEU A 360 -17.09 -25.24 -8.90
N VAL A 361 -16.64 -25.65 -7.71
CA VAL A 361 -15.36 -26.33 -7.50
C VAL A 361 -15.68 -27.78 -7.15
N ASP A 362 -15.26 -28.72 -7.99
CA ASP A 362 -15.57 -30.16 -7.86
C ASP A 362 -17.08 -30.45 -7.69
N GLY A 363 -17.92 -29.66 -8.37
CA GLY A 363 -19.38 -29.77 -8.32
C GLY A 363 -20.05 -29.14 -7.10
N VAL A 364 -19.27 -28.47 -6.23
CA VAL A 364 -19.78 -27.76 -5.05
C VAL A 364 -19.77 -26.25 -5.29
N PRO A 365 -20.92 -25.54 -5.15
CA PRO A 365 -20.95 -24.09 -5.15
C PRO A 365 -20.02 -23.53 -4.07
N THR A 366 -19.03 -22.77 -4.50
CA THR A 366 -17.97 -22.26 -3.63
C THR A 366 -17.83 -20.76 -3.79
N ILE A 367 -17.75 -20.07 -2.65
CA ILE A 367 -17.70 -18.61 -2.58
C ILE A 367 -16.45 -18.08 -3.31
N VAL A 368 -16.67 -17.19 -4.27
CA VAL A 368 -15.62 -16.46 -4.96
C VAL A 368 -14.94 -15.48 -4.01
N SER A 369 -13.61 -15.49 -4.01
CA SER A 369 -12.75 -14.64 -3.17
C SER A 369 -12.05 -13.54 -3.97
N GLY A 370 -12.15 -13.53 -5.29
CA GLY A 370 -11.62 -12.45 -6.11
C GLY A 370 -12.19 -12.42 -7.51
N ILE A 371 -12.13 -11.23 -8.12
CA ILE A 371 -12.54 -10.97 -9.50
C ILE A 371 -11.32 -10.52 -10.30
N GLY A 372 -11.18 -11.05 -11.51
CA GLY A 372 -10.11 -10.72 -12.45
C GLY A 372 -10.49 -9.54 -13.32
N MET A 373 -9.47 -8.79 -13.73
CA MET A 373 -9.57 -7.63 -14.61
C MET A 373 -8.69 -7.84 -15.83
N ASP A 374 -9.19 -7.40 -16.99
CA ASP A 374 -8.46 -7.54 -18.24
C ASP A 374 -7.33 -6.52 -18.45
N SER A 375 -7.22 -5.57 -17.55
CA SER A 375 -6.12 -4.61 -17.46
C SER A 375 -5.68 -4.51 -15.99
N SER A 376 -4.43 -4.15 -15.72
CA SER A 376 -3.91 -4.02 -14.35
C SER A 376 -4.82 -3.11 -13.50
N PRO A 377 -5.36 -3.64 -12.39
CA PRO A 377 -6.22 -2.85 -11.52
C PRO A 377 -5.41 -1.90 -10.63
N ASN A 378 -6.00 -0.74 -10.35
CA ASN A 378 -5.61 0.15 -9.26
C ASN A 378 -6.36 -0.20 -7.97
N ASN A 379 -5.96 0.39 -6.84
CA ASN A 379 -6.64 0.13 -5.57
C ASN A 379 -8.12 0.56 -5.69
N PRO A 380 -9.11 -0.33 -5.45
CA PRO A 380 -10.52 -0.01 -5.57
C PRO A 380 -10.92 1.16 -4.67
N ILE A 381 -11.89 1.94 -5.12
CA ILE A 381 -12.68 2.83 -4.26
C ILE A 381 -14.02 2.16 -3.95
N PHE A 382 -14.55 2.44 -2.75
CA PHE A 382 -15.85 1.93 -2.32
C PHE A 382 -16.76 3.12 -2.02
N ILE A 383 -17.92 3.14 -2.66
CA ILE A 383 -18.99 4.08 -2.41
C ILE A 383 -20.15 3.24 -1.88
N GLU A 384 -20.30 3.22 -0.56
CA GLU A 384 -21.21 2.31 0.15
C GLU A 384 -20.91 0.84 -0.18
N ASP A 385 -21.83 0.16 -0.85
CA ASP A 385 -21.75 -1.23 -1.28
C ASP A 385 -21.23 -1.37 -2.72
N VAL A 386 -20.93 -0.28 -3.42
CA VAL A 386 -20.40 -0.31 -4.78
C VAL A 386 -18.88 -0.20 -4.77
N MET A 387 -18.21 -1.16 -5.39
CA MET A 387 -16.78 -1.11 -5.67
C MET A 387 -16.55 -0.58 -7.07
N GLN A 388 -15.68 0.41 -7.21
CA GLN A 388 -15.21 0.92 -8.49
C GLN A 388 -13.69 0.79 -8.58
N VAL A 389 -13.21 0.25 -9.69
CA VAL A 389 -11.79 -0.02 -9.95
C VAL A 389 -11.38 0.66 -11.23
N GLY A 390 -10.42 1.59 -11.16
CA GLY A 390 -9.78 2.15 -12.34
C GLY A 390 -8.70 1.19 -12.87
N LEU A 391 -8.65 1.01 -14.17
CA LEU A 391 -7.67 0.16 -14.84
C LEU A 391 -6.64 1.00 -15.59
N ASP A 392 -5.47 0.43 -15.84
CA ASP A 392 -4.36 1.12 -16.51
C ASP A 392 -4.65 1.43 -18.00
N ASP A 393 -5.67 0.81 -18.59
CA ASP A 393 -6.20 1.15 -19.94
C ASP A 393 -7.15 2.36 -19.95
N GLY A 394 -7.38 3.00 -18.80
CA GLY A 394 -8.27 4.15 -18.65
C GLY A 394 -9.76 3.79 -18.49
N THR A 395 -10.11 2.51 -18.50
CA THR A 395 -11.49 2.07 -18.21
C THR A 395 -11.73 1.95 -16.71
N THR A 396 -13.01 1.88 -16.33
CA THR A 396 -13.42 1.62 -14.95
C THR A 396 -14.34 0.41 -14.90
N LYS A 397 -14.12 -0.48 -13.94
CA LYS A 397 -15.02 -1.59 -13.63
C LYS A 397 -15.78 -1.28 -12.35
N THR A 398 -17.09 -1.50 -12.39
CA THR A 398 -17.98 -1.26 -11.25
C THR A 398 -18.73 -2.54 -10.95
N ILE A 399 -18.75 -2.93 -9.67
CA ILE A 399 -19.42 -4.14 -9.21
C ILE A 399 -20.04 -3.86 -7.84
N LYS A 400 -21.22 -4.44 -7.60
CA LYS A 400 -21.82 -4.40 -6.27
C LYS A 400 -21.09 -5.39 -5.37
N THR A 401 -20.88 -4.99 -4.13
CA THR A 401 -20.18 -5.77 -3.13
C THR A 401 -20.97 -5.84 -1.86
N GLN A 402 -20.88 -6.95 -1.15
CA GLN A 402 -21.53 -7.07 0.13
C GLN A 402 -20.70 -6.33 1.19
N GLY A 403 -20.92 -5.02 1.30
CA GLY A 403 -20.42 -4.19 2.40
C GLY A 403 -20.83 -4.77 3.76
N SER A 404 -20.02 -4.52 4.79
CA SER A 404 -20.16 -5.12 6.13
C SER A 404 -21.60 -5.25 6.64
N ALA A 405 -21.89 -6.39 7.28
CA ALA A 405 -23.07 -6.63 8.12
C ALA A 405 -23.15 -5.72 9.38
N VAL A 406 -22.20 -4.81 9.55
CA VAL A 406 -22.18 -3.84 10.65
C VAL A 406 -22.99 -2.62 10.22
N GLN A 407 -24.25 -2.53 10.67
CA GLN A 407 -24.99 -1.28 10.62
C GLN A 407 -24.15 -0.19 11.29
N ALA A 408 -23.73 0.81 10.51
CA ALA A 408 -23.16 2.02 11.07
C ALA A 408 -24.23 2.66 11.97
N GLN A 409 -24.05 2.55 13.29
CA GLN A 409 -24.86 3.27 14.25
C GLN A 409 -24.10 4.52 14.70
N ARG A 410 -24.80 5.65 14.78
CA ARG A 410 -24.25 6.91 15.29
C ARG A 410 -23.93 6.74 16.77
N MET A 411 -22.66 6.53 17.11
CA MET A 411 -22.23 6.25 18.49
C MET A 411 -22.17 7.52 19.38
N SER A 412 -21.93 8.69 18.80
CA SER A 412 -22.09 9.97 19.51
C SER A 412 -22.20 11.15 18.54
N TRP A 413 -22.66 12.29 19.04
CA TRP A 413 -22.52 13.59 18.40
C TRP A 413 -22.26 14.64 19.48
N ARG A 414 -21.57 15.71 19.11
CA ARG A 414 -21.35 16.88 19.96
C ARG A 414 -21.77 18.13 19.19
N GLU A 415 -22.69 18.89 19.75
CA GLU A 415 -23.01 20.24 19.28
C GLU A 415 -21.88 21.18 19.68
N LEU A 416 -21.44 22.01 18.73
CA LEU A 416 -20.60 23.17 19.02
C LEU A 416 -21.49 24.40 18.86
N PHE A 417 -21.80 25.07 19.97
CA PHE A 417 -22.41 26.40 19.94
C PHE A 417 -21.32 27.42 19.66
N ASN A 418 -21.56 28.29 18.68
CA ASN A 418 -20.74 29.46 18.38
C ASN A 418 -21.08 30.63 19.30
#